data_AF-A0A954KG82-F1
#
_entry.id   AF-A0A954KG82-F1
#
_cell.length_a   1.000
_cell.length_b   1.000
_cell.length_c   1.000
_cell.angle_alpha   90.00
_cell.angle_beta   90.00
_cell.angle_gamma   90.00
#
_symmetry.space_group_name_H-M   'P 1'
#
loop_
_entity.id
_entity.type
_entity.pdbx_description
1 polymer ?
#
loop_
_entity_poly.entity_id
_entity_poly.type
_entity_poly.pdbx_seq_one_letter_code
_entity_poly.pdbx_strand_id
1 'polypeptide(L)'
;MALVDLNLEPTHRQLRQFGFISLAAIPLVTWFWGGEGIVLGIAAGLGLVFATLGYLAPALLKWPFIGLSLISWPIGFVVGEAVMLFLYFVVFLSFGLWFRLIGRDALKLRIDRNQESYWEDRPPQRKPQDYYRQS
;
A
#
# COMPACT_ATOMS: atom_id res chain seq x y z
N MET A 1 4.48 -10.51 -9.34
CA MET A 1 3.38 -10.60 -8.36
C MET A 1 2.56 -9.33 -8.52
N ALA A 2 1.36 -9.42 -9.10
CA ALA A 2 0.50 -8.26 -9.31
C ALA A 2 -0.01 -7.79 -7.94
N LEU A 3 0.42 -6.60 -7.49
CA LEU A 3 0.21 -6.11 -6.13
C LEU A 3 -1.16 -5.44 -5.90
N VAL A 4 -2.07 -5.50 -6.88
CA VAL A 4 -3.42 -4.95 -6.72
C VAL A 4 -4.42 -5.86 -7.44
N ASP A 5 -5.12 -6.69 -6.67
CA ASP A 5 -6.24 -7.49 -7.17
C ASP A 5 -7.45 -6.60 -7.43
N LEU A 6 -7.84 -6.52 -8.71
CA LEU A 6 -9.06 -5.86 -9.11
C LEU A 6 -10.26 -6.74 -8.73
N ASN A 7 -11.09 -6.23 -7.83
CA ASN A 7 -12.33 -6.91 -7.45
C ASN A 7 -13.41 -6.72 -8.55
N LEU A 8 -13.39 -7.61 -9.54
CA LEU A 8 -14.32 -7.62 -10.67
C LEU A 8 -15.68 -8.27 -10.34
N GLU A 9 -15.77 -8.95 -9.20
CA GLU A 9 -16.99 -9.59 -8.70
C GLU A 9 -17.34 -9.06 -7.30
N PRO A 10 -17.79 -7.78 -7.21
CA PRO A 10 -18.06 -7.16 -5.93
C PRO A 10 -19.23 -7.85 -5.21
N THR A 11 -19.04 -8.13 -3.92
CA THR A 11 -20.08 -8.69 -3.06
C THR A 11 -21.22 -7.69 -2.87
N HIS A 12 -22.45 -8.16 -2.71
CA HIS A 12 -23.62 -7.30 -2.42
C HIS A 12 -23.43 -6.35 -1.23
N ARG A 13 -22.57 -6.71 -0.25
CA ARG A 13 -22.19 -5.84 0.87
C ARG A 13 -21.36 -4.63 0.42
N GLN A 14 -20.39 -4.85 -0.47
CA GLN A 14 -19.52 -3.78 -1.00
C GLN A 14 -20.32 -2.80 -1.85
N LEU A 15 -21.26 -3.30 -2.66
CA LEU A 15 -22.16 -2.46 -3.47
C LEU A 15 -23.09 -1.59 -2.62
N ARG A 16 -23.61 -2.14 -1.52
CA ARG A 16 -24.38 -1.37 -0.52
C ARG A 16 -23.52 -0.28 0.13
N GLN A 17 -22.32 -0.63 0.59
CA GLN A 17 -21.39 0.33 1.18
C GLN A 17 -21.03 1.45 0.19
N PHE A 18 -20.77 1.10 -1.07
CA PHE A 18 -20.52 2.06 -2.14
C PHE A 18 -21.69 3.04 -2.28
N GLY A 19 -22.92 2.54 -2.40
CA GLY A 19 -24.12 3.40 -2.47
C GLY A 19 -24.28 4.34 -1.27
N PHE A 20 -24.08 3.84 -0.04
CA PHE A 20 -24.13 4.67 1.16
C PHE A 20 -23.01 5.72 1.20
N ILE A 21 -21.80 5.36 0.78
CA ILE A 21 -20.67 6.31 0.71
C ILE A 21 -20.95 7.39 -0.34
N SER A 22 -21.55 7.05 -1.48
CA SER A 22 -21.92 8.02 -2.52
C SER A 22 -22.82 9.14 -2.03
N LEU A 23 -23.65 8.90 -0.99
CA LEU A 23 -24.50 9.92 -0.38
C LEU A 23 -23.71 11.09 0.17
N ALA A 24 -22.55 10.84 0.79
CA ALA A 24 -21.67 11.88 1.31
C ALA A 24 -20.59 12.29 0.29
N ALA A 25 -20.03 11.31 -0.43
CA ALA A 25 -18.89 11.54 -1.31
C ALA A 25 -19.22 12.47 -2.49
N ILE A 26 -20.36 12.28 -3.15
CA ILE A 26 -20.76 13.11 -4.30
C ILE A 26 -20.93 14.59 -3.90
N PRO A 27 -21.74 14.94 -2.89
CA PRO A 27 -21.89 16.34 -2.47
C PRO A 27 -20.59 16.94 -1.92
N LEU A 28 -19.77 16.17 -1.19
CA LEU A 28 -18.47 16.65 -0.70
C LEU A 28 -17.50 16.97 -1.83
N VAL A 29 -17.42 16.11 -2.85
CA VAL A 29 -16.58 16.38 -4.03
C VAL A 29 -17.09 17.59 -4.78
N THR A 30 -18.41 17.73 -4.97
CA THR A 30 -18.96 18.92 -5.63
C THR A 30 -18.68 20.19 -4.84
N TRP A 31 -18.78 20.15 -3.52
CA TRP A 31 -18.47 21.28 -2.65
C TRP A 31 -16.98 21.65 -2.71
N PHE A 32 -16.09 20.65 -2.66
CA PHE A 32 -14.63 20.86 -2.77
C PHE A 32 -14.22 21.51 -4.09
N TRP A 33 -14.98 21.28 -5.16
CA TRP A 33 -14.78 21.88 -6.47
C TRP A 33 -15.51 23.22 -6.67
N GLY A 34 -16.07 23.80 -5.61
CA GLY A 34 -16.76 25.11 -5.64
C GLY A 34 -18.22 25.04 -6.12
N GLY A 35 -18.83 23.85 -6.13
CA GLY A 35 -20.24 23.69 -6.41
C GLY A 35 -21.11 24.21 -5.26
N GLU A 36 -21.95 25.19 -5.56
CA GLU A 36 -22.84 25.82 -4.58
C GLU A 36 -24.33 25.76 -5.00
N GLY A 37 -25.23 26.00 -4.05
CA GLY A 37 -26.66 26.14 -4.28
C GLY A 37 -27.30 24.93 -4.95
N ILE A 38 -27.84 25.14 -6.16
CA ILE A 38 -28.57 24.12 -6.93
C ILE A 38 -27.68 22.94 -7.30
N VAL A 39 -26.40 23.17 -7.64
CA VAL A 39 -25.47 22.11 -8.05
C VAL A 39 -25.23 21.13 -6.90
N LEU A 40 -25.07 21.66 -5.68
CA LEU A 40 -24.90 20.86 -4.47
C LEU A 40 -26.20 20.12 -4.09
N GLY A 41 -27.37 20.73 -4.31
CA GLY A 41 -28.66 20.07 -4.15
C GLY A 41 -28.87 18.91 -5.13
N ILE A 42 -28.49 19.08 -6.41
CA ILE A 42 -28.51 18.01 -7.43
C ILE A 42 -27.53 16.90 -7.04
N ALA A 43 -26.33 17.26 -6.60
CA ALA A 43 -25.30 16.31 -6.15
C ALA A 43 -25.77 15.47 -4.95
N ALA A 44 -26.41 16.10 -3.97
CA ALA A 44 -27.01 15.40 -2.82
C ALA A 44 -28.17 14.50 -3.25
N GLY A 45 -29.02 14.95 -4.19
CA GLY A 45 -30.08 14.15 -4.78
C GLY A 45 -29.56 12.91 -5.50
N LEU A 46 -28.50 13.07 -6.31
CA LEU A 46 -27.80 11.95 -6.95
C LEU A 46 -27.22 11.00 -5.90
N GLY A 47 -26.54 11.50 -4.87
CA GLY A 47 -26.04 10.68 -3.77
C GLY A 47 -27.13 9.84 -3.10
N LEU A 48 -28.31 10.43 -2.88
CA LEU A 48 -29.48 9.74 -2.33
C LEU A 48 -30.02 8.65 -3.28
N VAL A 49 -30.06 8.92 -4.58
CA VAL A 49 -30.43 7.92 -5.60
C VAL A 49 -29.44 6.75 -5.59
N PHE A 50 -28.14 7.00 -5.52
CA PHE A 50 -27.14 5.93 -5.43
C PHE A 50 -27.26 5.11 -4.13
N ALA A 51 -27.56 5.76 -2.99
CA ALA A 51 -27.77 5.08 -1.72
C ALA A 51 -29.03 4.19 -1.72
N THR A 52 -30.14 4.70 -2.28
CA THR A 52 -31.40 3.95 -2.38
C THR A 52 -31.28 2.78 -3.36
N LEU A 53 -30.63 2.98 -4.52
CA LEU A 53 -30.30 1.91 -5.45
C LEU A 53 -29.38 0.86 -4.83
N GLY A 54 -28.39 1.28 -4.03
CA GLY A 54 -27.53 0.36 -3.30
C GLY A 54 -28.30 -0.53 -2.33
N TYR A 55 -29.31 0.02 -1.65
CA TYR A 55 -30.15 -0.72 -0.71
C TYR A 55 -31.13 -1.68 -1.42
N LEU A 56 -31.84 -1.20 -2.45
CA LEU A 56 -32.91 -1.95 -3.11
C LEU A 56 -32.40 -2.92 -4.19
N ALA A 57 -31.43 -2.50 -4.97
CA ALA A 57 -30.95 -3.25 -6.13
C ALA A 57 -29.42 -3.09 -6.31
N PRO A 58 -28.60 -3.64 -5.39
CA PRO A 58 -27.14 -3.48 -5.41
C PRO A 58 -26.50 -3.95 -6.72
N ALA A 59 -27.11 -4.88 -7.45
CA ALA A 59 -26.60 -5.38 -8.72
C ALA A 59 -26.46 -4.29 -9.80
N LEU A 60 -27.28 -3.24 -9.79
CA LEU A 60 -27.16 -2.14 -10.75
C LEU A 60 -25.90 -1.30 -10.52
N LEU A 61 -25.42 -1.23 -9.27
CA LEU A 61 -24.19 -0.51 -8.91
C LEU A 61 -22.91 -1.27 -9.26
N LYS A 62 -23.01 -2.51 -9.76
CA LYS A 62 -21.84 -3.33 -10.13
C LYS A 62 -20.96 -2.62 -11.18
N TRP A 63 -21.57 -2.16 -12.26
CA TRP A 63 -20.85 -1.50 -13.36
C TRP A 63 -20.13 -0.21 -12.94
N PRO A 64 -20.79 0.76 -12.27
CA PRO A 64 -20.10 1.97 -11.81
C PRO A 64 -19.01 1.66 -10.78
N PHE A 65 -19.22 0.66 -9.90
CA PHE A 65 -18.20 0.24 -8.94
C PHE A 65 -16.94 -0.32 -9.64
N ILE A 66 -17.12 -1.19 -10.65
CA ILE A 66 -16.01 -1.76 -11.42
C ILE A 66 -15.29 -0.67 -12.21
N GLY A 67 -16.03 0.23 -12.87
CA GLY A 67 -15.46 1.34 -13.62
C GLY A 67 -14.60 2.25 -12.75
N LEU A 68 -15.10 2.64 -11.58
CA LEU A 68 -14.33 3.45 -10.63
C LEU A 68 -13.12 2.70 -10.08
N SER A 69 -13.27 1.40 -9.78
CA SER A 69 -12.17 0.56 -9.30
C SER A 69 -11.05 0.45 -10.34
N LEU A 70 -11.39 0.33 -11.62
CA LEU A 70 -10.44 0.28 -12.72
C LEU A 70 -9.69 1.62 -12.88
N ILE A 71 -10.38 2.74 -12.76
CA ILE A 71 -9.77 4.08 -12.79
C ILE A 71 -8.86 4.30 -11.58
N SER A 72 -9.21 3.77 -10.42
CA SER A 72 -8.43 3.92 -9.20
C SER A 72 -7.21 2.99 -9.13
N TRP A 73 -7.16 1.93 -9.95
CA TRP A 73 -6.10 0.92 -9.91
C TRP A 73 -4.68 1.48 -10.16
N PRO A 74 -4.44 2.32 -11.19
CA PRO A 74 -3.13 2.92 -11.40
C PRO A 74 -2.67 3.76 -10.21
N ILE A 75 -3.59 4.41 -9.51
CA ILE A 75 -3.29 5.21 -8.31
C ILE A 75 -2.77 4.29 -7.21
N GLY A 76 -3.45 3.16 -6.97
CA GLY A 76 -3.01 2.16 -5.99
C GLY A 76 -1.61 1.61 -6.30
N PHE A 77 -1.34 1.33 -7.57
CA PHE A 77 -0.02 0.87 -8.02
C PHE A 77 1.08 1.92 -7.75
N VAL A 78 0.86 3.18 -8.17
CA VAL A 78 1.83 4.26 -7.98
C VAL A 78 2.07 4.53 -6.49
N VAL A 79 1.01 4.55 -5.68
CA VAL A 79 1.12 4.73 -4.23
C VAL A 79 1.88 3.57 -3.60
N GLY A 80 1.64 2.33 -4.02
CA GLY A 80 2.38 1.15 -3.54
C GLY A 80 3.88 1.26 -3.80
N GLU A 81 4.27 1.58 -5.02
CA GLU A 81 5.68 1.80 -5.39
C GLU A 81 6.27 2.99 -4.65
N ALA A 82 5.54 4.10 -4.54
CA ALA A 82 5.99 5.30 -3.82
C ALA A 82 6.22 5.03 -2.33
N VAL A 83 5.34 4.26 -1.68
CA VAL A 83 5.50 3.87 -0.27
C VAL A 83 6.70 2.95 -0.10
N MET A 84 6.91 1.98 -0.99
CA MET A 84 8.09 1.12 -0.94
C MET A 84 9.38 1.91 -1.14
N LEU A 85 9.41 2.83 -2.11
CA LEU A 85 10.53 3.73 -2.33
C LEU A 85 10.78 4.60 -1.10
N PHE A 86 9.73 5.19 -0.53
CA PHE A 86 9.83 5.99 0.69
C PHE A 86 10.42 5.19 1.85
N LEU A 87 9.93 3.97 2.11
CA LEU A 87 10.49 3.11 3.15
C LEU A 87 11.97 2.78 2.89
N TYR A 88 12.33 2.47 1.65
CA TYR A 88 13.72 2.21 1.29
C TYR A 88 14.63 3.40 1.59
N PHE A 89 14.27 4.59 1.12
CA PHE A 89 15.13 5.77 1.26
C PHE A 89 15.10 6.40 2.66
N VAL A 90 13.96 6.36 3.35
CA VAL A 90 13.82 7.01 4.66
C VAL A 90 14.18 6.07 5.80
N VAL A 91 13.82 4.80 5.72
CA VAL A 91 14.07 3.84 6.79
C VAL A 91 15.38 3.11 6.53
N PHE A 92 15.45 2.30 5.47
CA PHE A 92 16.58 1.41 5.28
C PHE A 92 17.89 2.16 4.97
N LEU A 93 17.84 3.13 4.05
CA LEU A 93 19.00 3.92 3.69
C LEU A 93 19.49 4.77 4.86
N SER A 94 18.59 5.36 5.67
CA SER A 94 19.00 6.15 6.83
C SER A 94 19.72 5.29 7.87
N PHE A 95 19.25 4.05 8.13
CA PHE A 95 19.97 3.09 8.97
C PHE A 95 21.34 2.71 8.39
N GLY A 96 21.42 2.48 7.08
CA GLY A 96 22.69 2.22 6.41
C GLY A 96 23.67 3.39 6.54
N LEU A 97 23.17 4.62 6.35
CA LEU A 97 23.96 5.83 6.52
C LEU A 97 24.40 6.01 7.97
N TRP A 98 23.52 5.75 8.92
CA TRP A 98 23.80 5.79 10.36
C TRP A 98 24.92 4.83 10.75
N PHE A 99 24.86 3.57 10.31
CA PHE A 99 25.94 2.61 10.56
C PHE A 99 27.25 3.00 9.88
N ARG A 100 27.18 3.61 8.69
CA ARG A 100 28.35 4.16 8.01
C ARG A 100 28.98 5.31 8.79
N LEU A 101 28.18 6.22 9.37
CA LEU A 101 28.64 7.34 10.19
C LEU A 101 29.28 6.88 11.50
N ILE A 102 28.72 5.84 12.14
CA ILE A 102 29.32 5.21 13.33
C ILE A 102 30.63 4.46 12.99
N GLY A 103 30.92 4.25 11.71
CA GLY A 103 32.13 3.54 11.27
C GLY A 103 32.04 2.04 11.48
N ARG A 104 30.82 1.48 11.56
CA ARG A 104 30.60 0.05 11.74
C ARG A 104 30.95 -0.69 10.45
N ASP A 105 32.15 -1.26 10.41
CA ASP A 105 32.63 -2.09 9.30
C ASP A 105 32.27 -3.57 9.53
N ALA A 106 30.98 -3.90 9.35
CA ALA A 106 30.49 -5.26 9.58
C ALA A 106 31.08 -6.30 8.61
N LEU A 107 31.48 -5.86 7.42
CA LEU A 107 32.08 -6.72 6.38
C LEU A 107 33.61 -6.70 6.42
N LYS A 108 34.23 -5.95 7.36
CA LYS A 108 35.68 -5.75 7.47
C LYS A 108 36.34 -5.40 6.13
N LEU A 109 35.68 -4.54 5.34
CA LEU A 109 36.13 -4.16 4.01
C LEU A 109 37.29 -3.15 4.03
N ARG A 110 37.59 -2.55 5.19
CA ARG A 110 38.74 -1.64 5.34
C ARG A 110 40.05 -2.43 5.22
N ILE A 111 40.85 -2.07 4.22
CA ILE A 111 42.19 -2.61 3.99
C ILE A 111 43.14 -2.08 5.06
N ASP A 112 43.49 -2.93 6.02
CA ASP A 112 44.53 -2.67 7.00
C ASP A 112 45.90 -3.08 6.46
N ARG A 113 46.75 -2.10 6.12
CA ARG A 113 48.07 -2.34 5.52
C ARG A 113 49.09 -2.97 6.47
N ASN A 114 48.79 -3.03 7.76
CA ASN A 114 49.65 -3.65 8.77
C ASN A 114 49.32 -5.12 9.05
N GLN A 115 48.29 -5.68 8.40
CA GLN A 115 47.97 -7.10 8.54
C GLN A 115 48.71 -7.95 7.51
N GLU A 116 49.32 -9.03 7.99
CA GLU A 116 50.00 -10.03 7.16
C GLU A 116 49.01 -10.88 6.34
N SER A 117 47.74 -10.97 6.80
CA SER A 117 46.71 -11.78 6.17
C SER A 117 45.30 -11.30 6.52
N TYR A 118 44.38 -11.35 5.54
CA TYR A 118 42.95 -11.04 5.75
C TYR A 118 42.08 -12.30 5.92
N TRP A 119 42.69 -13.49 5.98
CA TRP A 119 41.95 -14.72 6.21
C TRP A 119 41.36 -14.72 7.62
N GLU A 120 40.05 -14.92 7.72
CA GLU A 120 39.38 -15.16 9.00
C GLU A 120 39.28 -16.65 9.27
N ASP A 121 39.61 -17.05 10.50
CA ASP A 121 39.38 -18.41 10.96
C ASP A 121 37.88 -18.72 10.93
N ARG A 122 37.52 -19.74 10.15
CA ARG A 122 36.16 -20.21 10.08
C ARG A 122 35.76 -20.73 11.46
N PRO A 123 34.58 -20.35 12.00
CA PRO A 123 34.12 -20.91 13.26
C PRO A 123 34.08 -22.44 13.19
N PRO A 124 34.39 -23.13 14.30
CA PRO A 124 34.49 -24.58 14.31
C PRO A 124 33.19 -25.20 13.81
N GLN A 125 33.32 -26.24 12.98
CA GLN A 125 32.16 -26.92 12.42
C GLN A 125 31.27 -27.42 13.56
N ARG A 126 29.97 -27.06 13.50
CA ARG A 126 28.97 -27.57 14.44
C ARG A 126 28.93 -29.09 14.36
N LYS A 127 28.86 -29.75 15.51
CA LYS A 127 28.82 -31.21 15.53
C LYS A 127 27.49 -31.66 14.92
N PRO A 128 27.43 -32.81 14.23
CA PRO A 128 26.17 -33.33 13.66
C PRO A 128 25.03 -33.41 14.69
N GLN A 129 25.37 -33.60 15.97
CA GLN A 129 24.45 -33.69 17.10
C GLN A 129 23.75 -32.35 17.41
N ASP A 130 24.37 -31.21 17.09
CA ASP A 130 23.82 -29.87 17.35
C ASP A 130 22.69 -29.51 16.37
N TYR A 131 22.62 -30.18 15.20
CA TYR A 131 21.55 -30.01 14.22
C TYR A 131 20.21 -30.56 14.72
N TYR A 132 20.24 -31.59 15.56
CA TYR A 132 19.03 -32.23 16.11
C TYR A 132 18.42 -31.47 17.30
N ARG A 133 19.02 -30.35 17.75
CA ARG A 133 18.60 -29.59 18.94
C ARG A 133 18.04 -28.20 18.63
N GLN A 134 17.77 -27.88 17.36
CA GLN A 134 17.11 -26.62 17.01
C GLN A 134 15.59 -26.79 17.14
N SER A 135 15.06 -26.43 18.31
CA SER A 135 13.64 -26.10 18.52
C SER A 135 13.36 -24.67 18.09
#